data_AF-A0A8T4ML52-F1
#
_entry.id   AF-A0A8T4ML52-F1
#
_cell.length_a   1.000
_cell.length_b   1.000
_cell.length_c   1.000
_cell.angle_alpha   90.00
_cell.angle_beta   90.00
_cell.angle_gamma   90.00
#
_symmetry.space_group_name_H-M   'P 1'
#
loop_
_entity.id
_entity.type
_entity.pdbx_description
1 polymer ?
#
loop_
_entity_poly.entity_id
_entity_poly.type
_entity_poly.pdbx_seq_one_letter_code
_entity_poly.pdbx_strand_id
1 'polypeptide(L)' 'MKYTLKMNEITTIKITKETRERLNKLKEYERETFNDVVNKIFYVLNICKKSPEKSQKILNNIDKRIKRRQIMKKRMKRC' A
#
# COMPACT_ATOMS: atom_id res chain seq x y z
N MET A 1 -5.03 0.16 -13.75
CA MET A 1 -6.36 -0.43 -13.54
C MET A 1 -7.24 0.62 -12.88
N LYS A 2 -8.21 1.18 -13.62
CA LYS A 2 -9.22 2.08 -13.06
C LYS A 2 -10.36 1.19 -12.54
N TYR A 3 -10.58 1.17 -11.24
CA TYR A 3 -11.76 0.51 -10.66
C TYR A 3 -12.84 1.58 -10.50
N THR A 4 -13.93 1.46 -11.24
CA THR A 4 -15.14 2.28 -11.04
C THR A 4 -15.90 1.65 -9.89
N LEU A 5 -15.87 2.27 -8.70
CA LEU A 5 -16.58 1.81 -7.51
C LEU A 5 -18.08 2.08 -7.68
N LYS A 6 -18.91 1.03 -7.71
CA LYS A 6 -20.37 1.17 -7.59
C LYS A 6 -20.73 1.44 -6.14
N MET A 7 -21.60 2.42 -5.88
CA MET A 7 -21.96 2.88 -4.53
C MET A 7 -22.52 1.74 -3.63
N ASN A 8 -23.15 0.73 -4.22
CA ASN A 8 -23.71 -0.43 -3.51
C ASN A 8 -22.66 -1.45 -3.02
N GLU A 9 -21.38 -1.30 -3.38
CA GLU A 9 -20.30 -2.22 -2.99
C GLU A 9 -19.35 -1.61 -1.94
N ILE A 10 -19.68 -0.42 -1.43
CA ILE A 10 -18.83 0.29 -0.47
C ILE A 10 -19.13 -0.20 0.95
N THR A 11 -18.17 -0.91 1.53
CA THR A 11 -18.21 -1.34 2.94
C THR A 11 -17.33 -0.45 3.81
N THR A 12 -17.77 -0.17 5.04
CA THR A 12 -16.97 0.58 6.02
C THR A 12 -16.26 -0.38 6.98
N ILE A 13 -14.94 -0.25 7.12
CA ILE A 13 -14.15 -1.02 8.07
C ILE A 13 -13.67 -0.08 9.17
N LYS A 14 -14.04 -0.38 10.43
CA LYS A 14 -13.49 0.30 11.60
C LYS A 14 -12.15 -0.33 11.96
N ILE A 15 -11.10 0.48 12.06
CA ILE A 15 -9.76 0.05 12.46
C ILE A 15 -9.20 0.98 13.54
N THR A 16 -8.26 0.48 14.32
CA THR A 16 -7.56 1.28 15.34
C THR A 16 -6.70 2.37 14.69
N LYS A 17 -6.42 3.45 15.43
CA LYS A 17 -5.54 4.53 14.97
C LYS A 17 -4.15 3.99 14.56
N GLU A 18 -3.59 3.08 15.35
CA GLU A 18 -2.32 2.44 15.04
C GLU A 18 -2.34 1.69 13.69
N THR A 19 -3.39 0.89 13.45
CA THR A 19 -3.54 0.15 12.18
C THR A 19 -3.67 1.10 11.00
N ARG A 20 -4.44 2.19 11.17
CA ARG A 20 -4.57 3.25 10.16
C ARG A 20 -3.21 3.88 9.83
N GLU A 21 -2.38 4.17 10.82
CA GLU A 21 -1.04 4.70 10.59
C GLU A 21 -0.12 3.71 9.87
N ARG A 22 -0.16 2.43 10.24
CA ARG A 22 0.56 1.36 9.54
C ARG A 22 0.18 1.31 8.06
N LEU A 23 -1.13 1.31 7.76
CA LEU A 23 -1.62 1.35 6.38
C LEU A 23 -1.17 2.62 5.64
N ASN A 24 -1.14 3.76 6.32
CA ASN A 24 -0.69 5.01 5.71
C ASN A 24 0.80 4.99 5.36
N LYS A 25 1.64 4.34 6.18
CA LYS A 25 3.07 4.14 5.91
C LYS A 25 3.32 3.20 4.73
N LEU A 26 2.41 2.27 4.47
CA LEU A 26 2.49 1.32 3.35
C LEU A 26 2.10 1.93 1.99
N LYS A 27 1.55 3.15 1.94
CA LYS A 27 1.27 3.85 0.69
C LYS A 27 2.57 4.16 -0.07
N GLU A 28 2.61 3.80 -1.35
CA GLU A 28 3.70 4.17 -2.26
C GLU A 28 3.49 5.59 -2.81
N TYR A 29 2.24 6.01 -2.98
CA TYR A 29 1.88 7.32 -3.51
C TYR A 29 0.93 8.09 -2.58
N GLU A 30 0.93 9.41 -2.67
CA GLU A 30 0.04 10.29 -1.89
C GLU A 30 -1.45 9.98 -2.13
N ARG A 31 -1.79 9.82 -3.42
CA ARG A 31 -3.14 9.68 -3.96
C ARG A 31 -3.75 8.29 -3.83
N GLU A 32 -3.02 7.30 -3.32
CA GLU A 32 -3.58 5.96 -3.14
C GLU A 32 -4.70 5.98 -2.09
N THR A 33 -5.77 5.23 -2.30
CA THR A 33 -6.80 5.03 -1.28
C THR A 33 -6.40 3.90 -0.32
N PHE A 34 -7.05 3.80 0.83
CA PHE A 34 -6.83 2.63 1.71
C PHE A 34 -7.28 1.32 1.04
N ASN A 35 -8.30 1.37 0.19
CA ASN A 35 -8.75 0.21 -0.59
C ASN A 35 -7.66 -0.28 -1.54
N ASP A 36 -6.96 0.62 -2.23
CA ASP A 36 -5.84 0.26 -3.12
C ASP A 36 -4.70 -0.43 -2.36
N VAL A 37 -4.36 0.10 -1.18
CA VAL A 37 -3.32 -0.48 -0.31
C VAL A 37 -3.71 -1.88 0.15
N VAL A 38 -4.96 -2.06 0.59
CA VAL A 38 -5.48 -3.36 1.05
C VAL A 38 -5.50 -4.37 -0.09
N ASN A 39 -5.97 -4.00 -1.28
CA ASN A 39 -5.96 -4.88 -2.45
C ASN A 39 -4.53 -5.29 -2.86
N LYS A 40 -3.57 -4.37 -2.73
CA LYS A 40 -2.16 -4.68 -2.97
C LYS A 40 -1.61 -5.68 -1.95
N ILE A 41 -1.96 -5.53 -0.67
CA ILE A 41 -1.59 -6.50 0.37
C ILE A 41 -2.16 -7.88 0.02
N PHE A 42 -3.43 -7.97 -0.35
CA PHE A 42 -4.03 -9.24 -0.79
C PHE A 42 -3.34 -9.83 -2.02
N TYR A 43 -2.99 -9.00 -3.00
CA TYR A 43 -2.25 -9.45 -4.18
C TYR A 43 -0.89 -10.05 -3.80
N VAL A 44 -0.14 -9.38 -2.93
CA VAL A 44 1.16 -9.89 -2.46
C VAL A 44 0.98 -11.19 -1.68
N LEU A 45 -0.01 -11.29 -0.77
CA LEU A 45 -0.29 -12.51 -0.02
C LEU A 45 -0.66 -13.69 -0.93
N ASN A 46 -1.48 -13.44 -1.95
CA ASN A 46 -1.85 -14.46 -2.93
C ASN A 46 -0.63 -14.96 -3.74
N ILE A 47 0.31 -14.07 -4.05
CA ILE A 47 1.56 -14.46 -4.71
C ILE A 47 2.47 -15.21 -3.74
N CYS A 48 2.60 -14.78 -2.49
CA CYS A 48 3.38 -15.50 -1.48
C CYS A 48 2.93 -16.95 -1.37
N LYS A 49 1.61 -17.20 -1.39
CA LYS A 49 1.04 -18.55 -1.33
C LYS A 49 1.36 -19.39 -2.57
N LYS A 50 1.44 -18.78 -3.76
CA LYS A 50 1.69 -19.50 -5.03
C LYS A 50 3.17 -19.64 -5.38
N SER A 51 4.00 -18.65 -5.05
CA SER A 51 5.39 -18.56 -5.48
C SER A 51 6.19 -17.62 -4.57
N PRO A 52 6.82 -18.15 -3.50
CA PRO A 52 7.52 -17.34 -2.49
C PRO A 52 8.68 -16.50 -3.07
N GLU A 53 9.38 -17.01 -4.08
CA GLU A 53 10.49 -16.28 -4.73
C GLU A 53 10.03 -15.03 -5.47
N LYS A 54 8.88 -15.12 -6.15
CA LYS A 54 8.30 -13.98 -6.88
C LYS A 54 7.80 -12.92 -5.91
N SER A 55 7.19 -13.33 -4.79
CA SER A 55 6.79 -12.39 -3.75
C SER A 55 7.97 -11.64 -3.15
N GLN A 56 9.11 -12.30 -2.92
CA GLN A 56 10.28 -11.63 -2.36
C GLN A 56 10.78 -10.50 -3.28
N LYS A 57 10.81 -10.74 -4.60
CA LYS A 57 11.17 -9.71 -5.60
C LYS A 57 10.18 -8.53 -5.57
N ILE A 58 8.88 -8.82 -5.47
CA ILE A 58 7.83 -7.79 -5.42
C ILE A 58 7.94 -6.96 -4.13
N LEU A 59 8.11 -7.62 -2.98
CA LEU A 59 8.31 -6.96 -1.68
C LEU A 59 9.52 -6.04 -1.69
N ASN A 60 10.66 -6.50 -2.22
CA ASN A 60 11.86 -5.69 -2.35
C ASN A 60 11.65 -4.43 -3.21
N ASN A 61 10.85 -4.54 -4.28
CA ASN A 61 10.53 -3.40 -5.14
C ASN A 61 9.61 -2.39 -4.45
N ILE A 62 8.62 -2.87 -3.70
CA ILE A 62 7.72 -2.02 -2.90
C ILE A 62 8.52 -1.27 -1.82
N ASP A 63 9.38 -1.98 -1.08
CA ASP A 63 10.24 -1.38 -0.04
C ASP A 63 11.15 -0.28 -0.61
N LYS A 64 11.79 -0.53 -1.77
CA LYS A 64 12.61 0.48 -2.47
C LYS A 64 11.82 1.74 -2.84
N ARG A 65 10.53 1.62 -3.17
CA ARG A 65 9.69 2.78 -3.53
C ARG A 65 9.25 3.54 -2.29
N ILE A 66 8.86 2.84 -1.23
CA ILE A 66 8.50 3.45 0.06
C ILE A 66 9.69 4.22 0.63
N LYS A 67 10.89 3.63 0.66
CA LYS A 67 12.12 4.31 1.11
C LYS A 67 12.42 5.57 0.31
N ARG A 68 12.34 5.52 -1.02
CA ARG A 68 12.52 6.70 -1.89
C ARG A 68 11.52 7.80 -1.55
N ARG A 69 10.24 7.47 -1.35
CA ARG A 69 9.22 8.44 -0.92
C ARG A 69 9.58 9.09 0.41
N GLN A 70 10.01 8.31 1.40
CA GLN A 70 10.40 8.83 2.71
C GLN A 70 11.59 9.78 2.62
N ILE A 71 12.60 9.45 1.80
CA ILE A 71 13.75 10.32 1.54
C ILE A 71 13.30 11.64 0.90
N MET A 72 12.45 11.58 -0.13
CA MET A 72 11.91 12.77 -0.80
C MET A 72 11.12 13.66 0.18
N LYS A 73 10.23 13.07 0.99
CA LYS A 73 9.48 13.80 2.03
C LYS A 73 10.41 14.46 3.06
N LYS A 74 11.50 13.79 3.43
CA LYS A 74 12.49 14.33 4.39
C LYS A 74 13.29 15.49 3.80
N ARG A 75 13.63 15.44 2.50
CA ARG A 75 14.31 16.54 1.79
C ARG A 75 13.41 17.78 1.70
N MET A 76 12.15 17.59 1.33
CA MET A 76 11.19 18.69 1.17
C MET A 76 10.85 19.41 2.49
N LYS A 77 11.02 18.75 3.64
CA LYS A 77 10.82 19.36 4.98
C LYS A 77 12.02 20.17 5.48
N ARG A 78 13.18 20.07 4.83
CA ARG A 78 14.43 20.74 5.23
C ARG A 78 14.70 22.02 4.44
N CYS A 79 13.94 22.26 3.38
CA CYS A 79 13.87 23.54 2.67
C CYS A 79 12.75 24.38 3.28
#